data_AF-A0AA89BLZ6-F1
#
_entry.id   AF-A0AA89BLZ6-F1
#
_cell.length_a   1.000
_cell.length_b   1.000
_cell.length_c   1.000
_cell.angle_alpha   90.00
_cell.angle_beta   90.00
_cell.angle_gamma   90.00
#
_symmetry.space_group_name_H-M   'P 1'
#
loop_
_entity.id
_entity.type
_entity.pdbx_description
1 polymer ?
#
loop_
_entity_poly.entity_id
_entity_poly.type
_entity_poly.pdbx_seq_one_letter_code
_entity_poly.pdbx_strand_id
1 'polypeptide(L)'
;MSHALRRFMLAFSVIFSLSASAPILHFYGGLPIENRTLNVTGLTCALLHTIDMKKFYNYQYVSVVINTLGLAALTAAYAAIGVKVIHKRRSIRIYNIQHREETMNDDTDKRTSRFQNGGEGNNSGKAGANWQGTKRKKMAKLSKMFRTISIIAFLSYVPIRVFIFIESSNFSFWDELSVVLLQVCLILRTSYLLIHTTNPFIYAYLDCQFRQELISLFRIRGKPKDNNSNELSNS
;
A
#
# COMPACT_ATOMS: atom_id res chain seq x y z
N MET A 1 -13.45 -13.94 -9.37
CA MET A 1 -12.08 -13.85 -9.92
C MET A 1 -11.41 -15.19 -9.72
N SER A 2 -11.11 -15.90 -10.81
CA SER A 2 -10.53 -17.25 -10.75
C SER A 2 -9.11 -17.21 -10.18
N HIS A 3 -8.67 -18.30 -9.52
CA HIS A 3 -7.31 -18.43 -9.01
C HIS A 3 -6.27 -18.31 -10.14
N ALA A 4 -6.59 -18.83 -11.33
CA ALA A 4 -5.78 -18.69 -12.53
C ALA A 4 -5.56 -17.22 -12.91
N LEU A 5 -6.63 -16.41 -12.94
CA LEU A 5 -6.53 -14.99 -13.29
C LEU A 5 -5.65 -14.20 -12.30
N ARG A 6 -5.70 -14.53 -11.00
CA ARG A 6 -4.80 -13.91 -9.99
C ARG A 6 -3.33 -14.19 -10.27
N ARG A 7 -2.99 -15.47 -10.52
CA ARG A 7 -1.62 -15.91 -10.79
C ARG A 7 -1.11 -15.30 -12.10
N PHE A 8 -1.95 -15.27 -13.12
CA PHE A 8 -1.64 -14.63 -14.39
C PHE A 8 -1.32 -13.14 -14.22
N MET A 9 -2.16 -12.39 -13.51
CA MET A 9 -1.93 -10.96 -13.26
C MET A 9 -0.62 -10.70 -12.51
N LEU A 10 -0.29 -11.56 -11.53
CA LEU A 10 0.97 -11.47 -10.80
C LEU A 10 2.17 -11.74 -11.72
N ALA A 11 2.15 -12.83 -12.48
CA ALA A 11 3.21 -13.16 -13.43
C ALA A 11 3.40 -12.05 -14.47
N PHE A 12 2.30 -11.56 -15.04
CA PHE A 12 2.31 -10.44 -15.97
C PHE A 12 2.95 -9.18 -15.36
N SER A 13 2.59 -8.83 -14.11
CA SER A 13 3.16 -7.65 -13.45
C SER A 13 4.67 -7.76 -13.25
N VAL A 14 5.19 -8.96 -12.95
CA VAL A 14 6.62 -9.22 -12.78
C VAL A 14 7.34 -9.10 -14.12
N ILE A 15 6.83 -9.78 -15.16
CA ILE A 15 7.40 -9.75 -16.50
C ILE A 15 7.42 -8.32 -17.04
N PHE A 16 6.30 -7.61 -16.95
CA PHE A 16 6.19 -6.22 -17.37
C PHE A 16 7.22 -5.33 -16.65
N SER A 17 7.39 -5.50 -15.33
CA SER A 17 8.34 -4.71 -14.55
C SER A 17 9.79 -4.98 -14.97
N LEU A 18 10.14 -6.24 -15.24
CA LEU A 18 11.47 -6.62 -15.73
C LEU A 18 11.74 -6.03 -17.12
N SER A 19 10.79 -6.19 -18.04
CA SER A 19 10.90 -5.64 -19.40
C SER A 19 10.98 -4.12 -19.41
N ALA A 20 10.19 -3.43 -18.60
CA ALA A 20 10.21 -1.97 -18.50
C ALA A 20 11.52 -1.45 -17.89
N SER A 21 12.18 -2.25 -17.03
CA SER A 21 13.44 -1.90 -16.37
C SER A 21 14.68 -2.28 -17.18
N ALA A 22 14.58 -3.23 -18.11
CA ALA A 22 15.69 -3.71 -18.92
C ALA A 22 16.48 -2.62 -19.67
N PRO A 23 15.85 -1.56 -20.25
CA PRO A 23 16.58 -0.49 -20.92
C PRO A 23 17.58 0.25 -20.01
N ILE A 24 17.36 0.28 -18.70
CA ILE A 24 18.27 0.93 -17.73
C ILE A 24 19.66 0.29 -17.80
N LEU A 25 19.75 -1.03 -18.01
CA LEU A 25 21.02 -1.75 -18.14
C LEU A 25 21.80 -1.36 -19.41
N HIS A 26 21.09 -0.86 -20.42
CA HIS A 26 21.72 -0.34 -21.63
C HIS A 26 22.24 1.08 -21.42
N PHE A 27 21.48 1.94 -20.71
CA PHE A 27 21.81 3.35 -20.52
C PHE A 27 22.91 3.60 -19.47
N TYR A 28 22.99 2.80 -18.41
CA TYR A 28 23.89 3.02 -17.28
C TYR A 28 25.08 2.05 -17.28
N GLY A 29 26.24 2.53 -16.85
CA GLY A 29 27.43 1.70 -16.70
C GLY A 29 28.54 2.39 -15.89
N GLY A 30 29.70 1.72 -15.82
CA GLY A 30 30.88 2.25 -15.12
C GLY A 30 31.63 3.25 -15.97
N LEU A 31 31.72 4.50 -15.52
CA LEU A 31 32.56 5.55 -16.11
C LEU A 31 33.76 5.82 -15.20
N PRO A 32 35.00 5.85 -15.75
CA PRO A 32 36.16 6.21 -14.98
C PRO A 32 36.09 7.71 -14.61
N ILE A 33 36.34 8.03 -13.35
CA ILE A 33 36.56 9.39 -12.87
C ILE A 33 38.04 9.52 -12.58
N GLU A 34 38.66 10.53 -13.17
CA GLU A 34 40.04 10.92 -12.87
C GLU A 34 40.03 12.34 -12.31
N ASN A 35 40.45 12.47 -11.05
CA ASN A 35 40.61 13.77 -10.42
C ASN A 35 42.09 14.11 -10.33
N ARG A 36 42.57 14.96 -11.26
CA ARG A 36 43.98 15.37 -11.35
C ARG A 36 44.48 16.15 -10.13
N THR A 37 43.60 16.86 -9.44
CA THR A 37 43.95 17.67 -8.26
C THR A 37 44.16 16.82 -7.00
N LEU A 38 43.46 15.69 -6.89
CA LEU A 38 43.59 14.76 -5.77
C LEU A 38 44.39 13.48 -6.13
N ASN A 39 44.79 13.33 -7.39
CA ASN A 39 45.42 12.13 -7.95
C ASN A 39 44.64 10.83 -7.63
N VAL A 40 43.31 10.91 -7.68
CA VAL A 40 42.43 9.77 -7.40
C VAL A 40 41.76 9.33 -8.70
N THR A 41 41.91 8.05 -9.03
CA THR A 41 41.17 7.36 -10.07
C THR A 41 40.09 6.49 -9.44
N GLY A 42 38.87 6.55 -9.95
CA GLY A 42 37.76 5.73 -9.50
C GLY A 42 36.81 5.34 -10.64
N LEU A 43 35.83 4.51 -10.34
CA LEU A 43 34.72 4.20 -11.23
C LEU A 43 33.42 4.70 -10.59
N THR A 44 32.62 5.44 -11.35
CA THR A 44 31.27 5.83 -10.96
C THR A 44 30.24 5.10 -11.82
N CYS A 45 29.07 4.82 -11.26
CA CYS A 45 27.93 4.35 -12.04
C CYS A 45 27.16 5.58 -12.55
N ALA A 46 27.23 5.82 -13.85
CA ALA A 46 26.62 6.99 -14.48
C ALA A 46 26.06 6.64 -15.87
N LEU A 47 25.34 7.60 -16.45
CA LEU A 47 24.82 7.50 -17.82
C LEU A 47 26.00 7.41 -18.79
N LEU A 48 26.02 6.40 -19.65
CA LEU A 48 27.10 6.22 -20.62
C LEU A 48 27.09 7.36 -21.64
N HIS A 49 28.23 8.06 -21.78
CA HIS A 49 28.38 9.19 -22.70
C HIS A 49 28.25 8.81 -24.18
N THR A 50 28.40 7.51 -24.50
CA THR A 50 28.32 6.99 -25.88
C THR A 50 26.89 6.82 -26.40
N ILE A 51 25.88 7.11 -25.58
CA ILE A 51 24.48 6.79 -25.91
C ILE A 51 23.74 8.02 -26.41
N ASP A 52 22.84 7.79 -27.38
CA ASP A 52 21.92 8.78 -27.91
C ASP A 52 20.99 9.31 -26.80
N MET A 53 21.29 10.53 -26.35
CA MET A 53 20.57 11.22 -25.28
C MET A 53 19.08 11.36 -25.61
N LYS A 54 18.69 11.50 -26.88
CA LYS A 54 17.29 11.60 -27.29
C LYS A 54 16.51 10.33 -26.94
N LYS A 55 17.11 9.15 -27.10
CA LYS A 55 16.49 7.87 -26.73
C LYS A 55 16.33 7.75 -25.22
N PHE A 56 17.32 8.20 -24.46
CA PHE A 56 17.27 8.23 -23.01
C PHE A 56 16.16 9.16 -22.50
N TYR A 57 16.08 10.38 -23.01
CA TYR A 57 15.02 11.34 -22.63
C TYR A 57 13.62 10.80 -22.95
N ASN A 58 13.44 10.25 -24.16
CA ASN A 58 12.16 9.66 -24.55
C ASN A 58 11.77 8.50 -23.61
N TYR A 59 12.72 7.62 -23.27
CA TYR A 59 12.47 6.55 -22.32
C TYR A 59 12.09 7.08 -20.94
N GLN A 60 12.83 8.05 -20.41
CA GLN A 60 12.52 8.64 -19.10
C GLN A 60 11.16 9.34 -19.09
N TYR A 61 10.85 10.12 -20.13
CA TYR A 61 9.56 10.79 -20.27
C TYR A 61 8.40 9.79 -20.28
N VAL A 62 8.46 8.77 -21.13
CA VAL A 62 7.44 7.71 -21.21
C VAL A 62 7.30 6.99 -19.87
N SER A 63 8.43 6.67 -19.22
CA SER A 63 8.44 6.02 -17.90
C SER A 63 7.75 6.88 -16.83
N VAL A 64 8.05 8.17 -16.77
CA VAL A 64 7.43 9.10 -15.80
C VAL A 64 5.93 9.23 -16.06
N VAL A 65 5.51 9.40 -17.32
CA VAL A 65 4.09 9.53 -17.68
C VAL A 65 3.31 8.27 -17.30
N ILE A 66 3.79 7.08 -17.70
CA ILE A 66 3.11 5.80 -17.41
C ILE A 66 2.98 5.58 -15.90
N ASN A 67 4.06 5.77 -15.14
CA ASN A 67 4.04 5.54 -13.69
C ASN A 67 3.12 6.55 -12.98
N THR A 68 3.14 7.82 -13.40
CA THR A 68 2.30 8.87 -12.80
C THR A 68 0.82 8.62 -13.09
N LEU A 69 0.47 8.29 -14.34
CA LEU A 69 -0.91 7.94 -14.72
C LEU A 69 -1.39 6.68 -13.99
N GLY A 70 -0.55 5.65 -13.92
CA GLY A 70 -0.88 4.42 -13.19
C GLY A 70 -1.13 4.67 -11.71
N LEU A 71 -0.29 5.47 -11.06
CA LEU A 71 -0.44 5.83 -9.65
C LEU A 71 -1.67 6.71 -9.38
N ALA A 72 -1.96 7.66 -10.27
CA ALA A 72 -3.16 8.48 -10.21
C ALA A 72 -4.43 7.62 -10.36
N ALA A 73 -4.45 6.70 -11.34
CA ALA A 73 -5.56 5.78 -11.56
C ALA A 73 -5.79 4.85 -10.36
N LEU A 74 -4.73 4.28 -9.78
CA LEU A 74 -4.81 3.46 -8.56
C LEU A 74 -5.38 4.27 -7.40
N THR A 75 -4.88 5.48 -7.19
CA THR A 75 -5.36 6.37 -6.12
C THR A 75 -6.84 6.70 -6.30
N ALA A 76 -7.26 7.06 -7.51
CA ALA A 76 -8.66 7.35 -7.84
C ALA A 76 -9.57 6.13 -7.64
N ALA A 77 -9.13 4.95 -8.09
CA ALA A 77 -9.87 3.70 -7.89
C ALA A 77 -10.06 3.38 -6.40
N TYR A 78 -9.00 3.49 -5.59
CA TYR A 78 -9.08 3.25 -4.15
C TYR A 78 -9.91 4.31 -3.42
N ALA A 79 -9.86 5.57 -3.87
CA ALA A 79 -10.72 6.64 -3.36
C ALA A 79 -12.20 6.33 -3.65
N ALA A 80 -12.54 5.96 -4.89
CA ALA A 80 -13.89 5.60 -5.29
C ALA A 80 -14.44 4.39 -4.52
N ILE A 81 -13.62 3.35 -4.33
CA ILE A 81 -13.96 2.20 -3.47
C ILE A 81 -14.21 2.67 -2.04
N GLY A 82 -13.34 3.53 -1.50
CA GLY A 82 -13.46 4.09 -0.16
C GLY A 82 -14.77 4.87 0.03
N VAL A 83 -15.11 5.76 -0.91
CA VAL A 83 -16.34 6.54 -0.90
C VAL A 83 -17.58 5.63 -0.95
N LYS A 84 -17.63 4.67 -1.87
CA LYS A 84 -18.75 3.70 -1.96
C LYS A 84 -18.93 2.91 -0.66
N VAL A 85 -17.83 2.50 -0.03
CA VAL A 85 -17.88 1.76 1.23
C VAL A 85 -18.38 2.65 2.39
N ILE A 86 -17.94 3.91 2.46
CA ILE A 86 -18.36 4.87 3.49
C ILE A 86 -19.83 5.27 3.31
N HIS A 87 -20.24 5.61 2.09
CA HIS A 87 -21.60 6.04 1.78
C HIS A 87 -22.62 4.94 2.14
N LYS A 88 -22.34 3.69 1.71
CA LYS A 88 -23.21 2.56 2.07
C LYS A 88 -23.19 2.25 3.57
N ARG A 89 -22.14 2.62 4.32
CA ARG A 89 -22.13 2.48 5.80
C ARG A 89 -23.00 3.55 6.46
N ARG A 90 -22.93 4.78 5.97
CA ARG A 90 -23.78 5.89 6.45
C ARG A 90 -25.26 5.57 6.26
N SER A 91 -25.65 5.10 5.07
CA SER A 91 -27.03 4.68 4.79
C SER A 91 -27.56 3.62 5.75
N ILE A 92 -26.78 2.57 6.07
CA ILE A 92 -27.19 1.55 7.05
C ILE A 92 -27.27 2.11 8.47
N ARG A 93 -26.35 3.00 8.85
CA ARG A 93 -26.38 3.61 10.18
C ARG A 93 -27.66 4.43 10.38
N ILE A 94 -28.06 5.21 9.38
CA ILE A 94 -29.29 6.01 9.41
C ILE A 94 -30.52 5.09 9.50
N TYR A 95 -30.58 4.06 8.66
CA TYR A 95 -31.65 3.06 8.71
C TYR A 95 -31.78 2.39 10.10
N ASN A 96 -30.66 1.97 10.69
CA ASN A 96 -30.66 1.36 12.02
C ASN A 96 -31.05 2.33 13.14
N ILE A 97 -30.79 3.64 12.99
CA ILE A 97 -31.21 4.66 13.95
C ILE A 97 -32.74 4.81 13.88
N GLN A 98 -33.30 4.96 12.67
CA GLN A 98 -34.75 5.06 12.46
C GLN A 98 -35.49 3.82 12.98
N HIS A 99 -35.02 2.62 12.63
CA HIS A 99 -35.65 1.38 13.08
C HIS A 99 -35.56 1.16 14.61
N ARG A 100 -34.52 1.73 15.27
CA ARG A 100 -34.38 1.69 16.72
C ARG A 100 -35.33 2.66 17.43
N GLU A 101 -35.59 3.82 16.83
CA GLU A 101 -36.58 4.78 17.34
C GLU A 101 -38.01 4.21 17.22
N GLU A 102 -38.34 3.56 16.09
CA GLU A 102 -39.64 2.90 15.90
C GLU A 102 -39.87 1.74 16.89
N THR A 103 -38.84 0.93 17.19
CA THR A 103 -38.96 -0.17 18.16
C THR A 103 -39.07 0.30 19.61
N MET A 104 -38.48 1.46 19.98
CA MET A 104 -38.68 2.05 21.31
C MET A 104 -40.07 2.68 21.47
N ASN A 105 -40.64 3.23 20.41
CA ASN A 105 -42.01 3.75 20.42
C ASN A 105 -43.06 2.61 20.46
N ASP A 106 -42.85 1.52 19.72
CA ASP A 106 -43.75 0.35 19.70
C ASP A 106 -43.74 -0.45 21.02
N ASP A 107 -42.62 -0.54 21.74
CA ASP A 107 -42.57 -1.19 23.06
C ASP A 107 -43.26 -0.38 24.16
N THR A 108 -43.42 0.94 23.97
CA THR A 108 -44.19 1.79 24.89
C THR A 108 -45.70 1.53 24.74
N ASP A 109 -46.16 1.24 23.53
CA ASP A 109 -47.56 0.90 23.23
C ASP A 109 -47.89 -0.57 23.56
N LYS A 110 -46.93 -1.49 23.33
CA LYS A 110 -47.10 -2.94 23.62
C LYS A 110 -46.97 -3.32 25.09
N ARG A 111 -46.47 -2.44 25.96
CA ARG A 111 -46.48 -2.69 27.42
C ARG A 111 -47.90 -2.77 28.00
N THR A 112 -48.89 -2.29 27.26
CA THR A 112 -50.32 -2.39 27.59
C THR A 112 -50.95 -3.70 27.09
N SER A 113 -50.30 -4.47 26.21
CA SER A 113 -50.90 -5.65 25.55
C SER A 113 -50.09 -6.95 25.64
N ARG A 114 -48.86 -6.93 26.15
CA ARG A 114 -47.99 -8.13 26.22
C ARG A 114 -48.14 -8.89 27.55
N PHE A 115 -49.35 -9.37 27.82
CA PHE A 115 -49.62 -10.46 28.77
C PHE A 115 -50.16 -11.68 28.01
N GLN A 116 -49.62 -12.02 26.83
CA GLN A 116 -49.82 -13.33 26.20
C GLN A 116 -48.89 -13.49 24.98
N ASN A 117 -48.47 -14.73 24.77
CA ASN A 117 -47.68 -15.25 23.64
C ASN A 117 -46.19 -14.96 23.60
N GLY A 118 -45.43 -15.93 24.12
CA GLY A 118 -44.08 -16.24 23.67
C GLY A 118 -44.13 -16.92 22.30
N GLY A 119 -43.29 -16.45 21.37
CA GLY A 119 -43.14 -17.01 20.04
C GLY A 119 -41.69 -16.89 19.57
N GLU A 120 -41.13 -18.03 19.17
CA GLU A 120 -39.75 -18.27 18.76
C GLU A 120 -39.25 -17.33 17.65
N GLY A 121 -38.08 -16.74 17.88
CA GLY A 121 -37.43 -15.82 16.95
C GLY A 121 -36.62 -16.53 15.86
N ASN A 122 -37.02 -16.30 14.61
CA ASN A 122 -36.34 -16.71 13.38
C ASN A 122 -34.86 -16.21 13.33
N ASN A 123 -33.90 -17.14 13.51
CA ASN A 123 -32.45 -16.85 13.52
C ASN A 123 -31.77 -16.86 12.13
N SER A 124 -32.49 -17.24 11.08
CA SER A 124 -31.97 -17.44 9.71
C SER A 124 -31.56 -16.14 8.99
N GLY A 125 -32.24 -15.01 9.24
CA GLY A 125 -31.90 -13.70 8.65
C GLY A 125 -30.64 -13.04 9.23
N LYS A 126 -30.27 -13.36 10.47
CA LYS A 126 -29.13 -12.75 11.18
C LYS A 126 -27.78 -13.23 10.63
N ALA A 127 -27.70 -14.49 10.18
CA ALA A 127 -26.46 -15.08 9.66
C ALA A 127 -25.98 -14.39 8.36
N GLY A 128 -26.90 -14.14 7.42
CA GLY A 128 -26.59 -13.48 6.14
C GLY A 128 -26.18 -12.01 6.28
N ALA A 129 -26.87 -11.27 7.16
CA ALA A 129 -26.54 -9.87 7.47
C ALA A 129 -25.16 -9.72 8.14
N ASN A 130 -24.81 -10.64 9.05
CA ASN A 130 -23.54 -10.61 9.78
C ASN A 130 -22.34 -10.94 8.86
N TRP A 131 -22.52 -11.85 7.89
CA TRP A 131 -21.51 -12.18 6.89
C TRP A 131 -21.22 -11.01 5.94
N GLN A 132 -22.26 -10.32 5.45
CA GLN A 132 -22.10 -9.14 4.60
C GLN A 132 -21.44 -7.97 5.35
N GLY A 133 -21.80 -7.76 6.62
CA GLY A 133 -21.17 -6.76 7.48
C GLY A 133 -19.67 -7.01 7.68
N THR A 134 -19.29 -8.27 7.92
CA THR A 134 -17.90 -8.68 8.12
C THR A 134 -17.05 -8.50 6.86
N LYS A 135 -17.56 -8.92 5.68
CA LYS A 135 -16.89 -8.66 4.39
C LYS A 135 -16.66 -7.17 4.13
N ARG A 136 -17.64 -6.32 4.44
CA ARG A 136 -17.52 -4.86 4.25
C ARG A 136 -16.54 -4.22 5.22
N LYS A 137 -16.43 -4.72 6.45
CA LYS A 137 -15.38 -4.29 7.41
C LYS A 137 -13.99 -4.58 6.86
N LYS A 138 -13.78 -5.79 6.33
CA LYS A 138 -12.52 -6.19 5.67
C LYS A 138 -12.20 -5.32 4.45
N MET A 139 -13.16 -5.12 3.55
CA MET A 139 -12.98 -4.27 2.35
C MET A 139 -12.68 -2.80 2.68
N ALA A 140 -13.34 -2.23 3.69
CA ALA A 140 -13.07 -0.86 4.13
C ALA A 140 -11.63 -0.69 4.66
N LYS A 141 -11.19 -1.67 5.44
CA LYS A 141 -9.84 -1.70 6.03
C LYS A 141 -8.80 -1.82 4.93
N LEU A 142 -9.00 -2.75 3.99
CA LEU A 142 -8.15 -2.94 2.82
C LEU A 142 -8.07 -1.69 1.94
N SER A 143 -9.22 -1.06 1.64
CA SER A 143 -9.28 0.19 0.88
C SER A 143 -8.60 1.35 1.60
N LYS A 144 -8.71 1.44 2.93
CA LYS A 144 -7.97 2.44 3.73
C LYS A 144 -6.46 2.23 3.61
N MET A 145 -5.98 1.00 3.74
CA MET A 145 -4.56 0.66 3.61
C MET A 145 -4.01 1.04 2.25
N PHE A 146 -4.62 0.56 1.18
CA PHE A 146 -4.13 0.83 -0.16
C PHE A 146 -4.17 2.32 -0.51
N ARG A 147 -5.22 3.05 -0.10
CA ARG A 147 -5.26 4.50 -0.29
C ARG A 147 -4.12 5.22 0.43
N THR A 148 -3.80 4.84 1.67
CA THR A 148 -2.68 5.43 2.41
C THR A 148 -1.35 5.14 1.72
N ILE A 149 -1.12 3.89 1.28
CA ILE A 149 0.07 3.50 0.50
C ILE A 149 0.17 4.35 -0.77
N SER A 150 -0.92 4.47 -1.53
CA SER A 150 -0.92 5.21 -2.80
C SER A 150 -0.65 6.70 -2.64
N ILE A 151 -1.19 7.35 -1.58
CA ILE A 151 -0.92 8.78 -1.31
C ILE A 151 0.56 8.98 -0.95
N ILE A 152 1.12 8.14 -0.09
CA ILE A 152 2.53 8.21 0.31
C ILE A 152 3.43 7.96 -0.90
N ALA A 153 3.07 6.99 -1.74
CA ALA A 153 3.76 6.73 -2.99
C ALA A 153 3.70 7.94 -3.92
N PHE A 154 2.56 8.62 -4.07
CA PHE A 154 2.43 9.79 -4.93
C PHE A 154 3.32 10.95 -4.46
N LEU A 155 3.24 11.27 -3.16
CA LEU A 155 4.03 12.35 -2.55
C LEU A 155 5.54 12.06 -2.56
N SER A 156 5.94 10.79 -2.52
CA SER A 156 7.35 10.40 -2.47
C SER A 156 7.97 10.16 -3.86
N TYR A 157 7.17 9.74 -4.84
CA TYR A 157 7.62 9.32 -6.17
C TYR A 157 7.59 10.45 -7.20
N VAL A 158 6.53 11.26 -7.21
CA VAL A 158 6.36 12.30 -8.25
C VAL A 158 7.46 13.38 -8.16
N PRO A 159 7.76 13.96 -6.98
CA PRO A 159 8.77 15.01 -6.88
C PRO A 159 10.15 14.56 -7.35
N ILE A 160 10.57 13.35 -6.97
CA ILE A 160 11.88 12.82 -7.36
C ILE A 160 11.96 12.51 -8.85
N ARG A 161 10.88 12.03 -9.46
CA ARG A 161 10.88 11.71 -10.89
C ARG A 161 10.89 12.96 -11.76
N VAL A 162 10.16 13.99 -11.35
CA VAL A 162 10.23 15.31 -11.98
C VAL A 162 11.64 15.88 -11.82
N PHE A 163 12.24 15.76 -10.64
CA PHE A 163 13.60 16.22 -10.39
C PHE A 163 14.64 15.54 -11.28
N ILE A 164 14.64 14.20 -11.37
CA ILE A 164 15.56 13.44 -12.24
C ILE A 164 15.37 13.82 -13.72
N PHE A 165 14.14 14.09 -14.12
CA PHE A 165 13.85 14.55 -15.48
C PHE A 165 14.49 15.92 -15.76
N ILE A 166 14.35 16.88 -14.84
CA ILE A 166 14.99 18.19 -14.93
C ILE A 166 16.52 18.07 -14.92
N GLU A 167 17.09 17.29 -13.99
CA GLU A 167 18.53 16.96 -13.93
C GLU A 167 19.01 16.45 -15.29
N SER A 168 18.27 15.53 -15.90
CA SER A 168 18.69 14.96 -17.17
C SER A 168 18.75 16.03 -18.26
N SER A 169 17.89 17.04 -18.24
CA SER A 169 17.82 18.07 -19.30
C SER A 169 18.93 19.14 -19.25
N ASN A 170 19.63 19.29 -18.12
CA ASN A 170 20.64 20.33 -17.91
C ASN A 170 21.95 19.71 -17.39
N PHE A 171 22.97 19.62 -18.24
CA PHE A 171 24.24 18.99 -17.85
C PHE A 171 25.00 19.78 -16.77
N SER A 172 24.83 21.11 -16.75
CA SER A 172 25.40 22.03 -15.73
C SER A 172 24.51 22.19 -14.49
N PHE A 173 23.43 21.40 -14.37
CA PHE A 173 22.45 21.56 -13.28
C PHE A 173 23.08 21.51 -11.89
N TRP A 174 24.07 20.63 -11.71
CA TRP A 174 24.73 20.45 -10.42
C TRP A 174 25.73 21.56 -10.08
N ASP A 175 26.30 22.23 -11.09
CA ASP A 175 27.31 23.28 -10.92
C ASP A 175 26.69 24.62 -10.52
N GLU A 176 25.43 24.85 -10.93
CA GLU A 176 24.67 26.07 -10.62
C GLU A 176 23.88 25.97 -9.31
N LEU A 177 23.93 24.81 -8.65
CA LEU A 177 23.11 24.52 -7.47
C LEU A 177 23.75 25.03 -6.18
N SER A 178 22.98 25.77 -5.36
CA SER A 178 23.44 26.17 -4.03
C SER A 178 23.60 24.96 -3.09
N VAL A 179 24.47 25.05 -2.08
CA VAL A 179 24.71 23.97 -1.10
C VAL A 179 23.42 23.51 -0.42
N VAL A 180 22.53 24.45 -0.10
CA VAL A 180 21.22 24.15 0.51
C VAL A 180 20.34 23.37 -0.46
N LEU A 181 20.29 23.80 -1.71
CA LEU A 181 19.48 23.15 -2.74
C LEU A 181 20.01 21.74 -3.04
N LEU A 182 21.33 21.56 -3.08
CA LEU A 182 22.00 20.26 -3.19
C LEU A 182 21.55 19.29 -2.08
N GLN A 183 21.51 19.74 -0.83
CA GLN A 183 21.04 18.89 0.28
C GLN A 183 19.56 18.52 0.14
N VAL A 184 18.70 19.49 -0.22
CA VAL A 184 17.27 19.23 -0.46
C VAL A 184 17.08 18.21 -1.59
N CYS A 185 17.85 18.33 -2.67
CA CYS A 185 17.84 17.40 -3.79
C CYS A 185 18.26 15.99 -3.39
N LEU A 186 19.30 15.84 -2.56
CA LEU A 186 19.74 14.55 -2.03
C LEU A 186 18.69 13.92 -1.11
N ILE A 187 18.01 14.72 -0.29
CA ILE A 187 16.90 14.26 0.56
C ILE A 187 15.71 13.81 -0.30
N LEU A 188 15.32 14.59 -1.31
CA LEU A 188 14.30 14.19 -2.29
C LEU A 188 14.70 12.91 -3.04
N ARG A 189 15.99 12.76 -3.37
CA ARG A 189 16.51 11.54 -4.00
C ARG A 189 16.45 10.34 -3.10
N THR A 190 16.39 10.53 -1.79
CA THR A 190 16.24 9.44 -0.82
C THR A 190 14.76 9.14 -0.53
N SER A 191 13.84 10.06 -0.83
CA SER A 191 12.42 9.89 -0.50
C SER A 191 11.75 8.71 -1.21
N TYR A 192 12.25 8.25 -2.36
CA TYR A 192 11.71 7.05 -3.01
C TYR A 192 11.84 5.79 -2.13
N LEU A 193 12.85 5.74 -1.25
CA LEU A 193 13.03 4.63 -0.30
C LEU A 193 11.88 4.57 0.71
N LEU A 194 11.27 5.72 1.06
CA LEU A 194 10.13 5.78 1.96
C LEU A 194 8.96 4.95 1.45
N ILE A 195 8.79 4.81 0.14
CA ILE A 195 7.72 3.99 -0.45
C ILE A 195 7.87 2.52 -0.03
N HIS A 196 9.10 2.01 -0.03
CA HIS A 196 9.38 0.62 0.31
C HIS A 196 9.40 0.38 1.81
N THR A 197 9.93 1.34 2.59
CA THR A 197 10.05 1.20 4.06
C THR A 197 8.73 1.46 4.78
N THR A 198 7.82 2.28 4.23
CA THR A 198 6.56 2.62 4.89
C THR A 198 5.53 1.48 4.84
N ASN A 199 5.62 0.60 3.86
CA ASN A 199 4.70 -0.52 3.67
C ASN A 199 4.58 -1.42 4.93
N PRO A 200 5.67 -1.96 5.51
CA PRO A 200 5.64 -2.67 6.79
C PRO A 200 4.91 -1.93 7.92
N PHE A 201 5.14 -0.62 8.08
CA PHE A 201 4.46 0.19 9.11
C PHE A 201 2.96 0.32 8.85
N ILE A 202 2.57 0.47 7.59
CA ILE A 202 1.16 0.52 7.20
C ILE A 202 0.48 -0.83 7.49
N TYR A 203 1.13 -1.96 7.16
CA TYR A 203 0.63 -3.28 7.49
C TYR A 203 0.55 -3.50 9.00
N ALA A 204 1.57 -3.09 9.76
CA ALA A 204 1.59 -3.18 11.21
C ALA A 204 0.49 -2.33 11.87
N TYR A 205 0.23 -1.11 11.38
CA TYR A 205 -0.77 -0.23 11.98
C TYR A 205 -2.19 -0.60 11.57
N LEU A 206 -2.38 -0.84 10.27
CA LEU A 206 -3.71 -0.97 9.68
C LEU A 206 -4.14 -2.41 9.45
N ASP A 207 -3.27 -3.42 9.47
CA ASP A 207 -3.65 -4.83 9.39
C ASP A 207 -3.51 -5.55 10.74
N CYS A 208 -4.56 -6.26 11.12
CA CYS A 208 -4.63 -6.99 12.39
C CYS A 208 -4.14 -8.43 12.18
N GLN A 209 -4.38 -8.99 10.99
CA GLN A 209 -3.91 -10.33 10.66
C GLN A 209 -2.39 -10.33 10.53
N PHE A 210 -1.83 -9.35 9.81
CA PHE A 210 -0.38 -9.14 9.75
C PHE A 210 0.26 -9.02 11.14
N ARG A 211 -0.33 -8.24 12.06
CA ARG A 211 0.16 -8.14 13.44
C ARG A 211 0.13 -9.46 14.20
N GLN A 212 -0.93 -10.24 14.05
CA GLN A 212 -1.06 -11.53 14.72
C GLN A 212 0.01 -12.51 14.25
N GLU A 213 0.28 -12.56 12.94
CA GLU A 213 1.37 -13.37 12.38
C GLU A 213 2.75 -12.85 12.80
N LEU A 214 2.94 -11.54 12.87
CA LEU A 214 4.19 -10.96 13.35
C LEU A 214 4.44 -11.38 14.82
N ILE A 215 3.43 -11.26 15.68
CA ILE A 215 3.51 -11.67 17.08
C ILE A 215 3.72 -13.19 17.20
N SER A 216 3.08 -14.01 16.37
CA SER A 216 3.27 -15.46 16.40
C SER A 216 4.70 -15.86 16.06
N LEU A 217 5.30 -15.23 15.04
CA LEU A 217 6.70 -15.45 14.65
C LEU A 217 7.68 -15.11 15.78
N PHE A 218 7.44 -14.03 16.53
CA PHE A 218 8.30 -13.65 17.66
C PHE A 218 8.01 -14.48 18.94
N ARG A 219 6.79 -14.99 19.11
CA ARG A 219 6.38 -15.77 20.28
C ARG A 219 6.85 -17.23 20.24
N ILE A 220 7.04 -17.81 19.05
CA ILE A 220 7.60 -19.16 18.88
C ILE A 220 9.08 -19.22 19.27
N ARG A 221 9.79 -18.09 19.25
CA ARG A 221 11.21 -18.01 19.64
C ARG A 221 11.45 -17.95 21.16
N GLY A 222 10.40 -17.99 21.97
CA GLY A 222 10.46 -17.71 23.42
C GLY A 222 10.06 -18.85 24.36
N LYS A 223 9.80 -20.09 23.90
CA LYS A 223 9.60 -21.23 24.81
C LYS A 223 10.12 -22.55 24.23
N PRO A 224 11.13 -23.19 24.86
CA PRO A 224 11.24 -24.63 24.79
C PRO A 224 9.98 -25.24 25.42
N LYS A 225 9.41 -26.23 24.76
CA LYS A 225 8.23 -26.94 25.19
C LYS A 225 8.68 -28.10 26.07
N ASP A 226 8.83 -27.86 27.37
CA ASP A 226 9.03 -28.93 28.35
C ASP A 226 7.71 -29.70 28.50
N ASN A 227 7.58 -30.76 27.72
CA ASN A 227 6.58 -31.80 27.93
C ASN A 227 7.17 -32.79 28.94
N ASN A 228 6.94 -32.60 30.24
CA ASN A 228 7.01 -33.69 31.21
C ASN A 228 6.24 -33.34 32.48
N SER A 229 4.99 -33.76 32.53
CA SER A 229 4.25 -34.04 33.77
C SER A 229 2.88 -34.59 33.38
N ASN A 230 2.80 -35.91 33.26
CA ASN A 230 1.60 -36.74 33.47
C ASN A 230 2.04 -38.21 33.58
N GLU A 231 2.93 -38.49 34.53
CA GLU A 231 2.96 -39.77 35.22
C GLU A 231 2.53 -39.51 36.68
N LEU A 232 1.84 -40.48 37.26
CA LEU A 232 1.30 -40.53 38.63
C LEU A 232 -0.03 -39.79 38.92
N SER A 233 -1.12 -40.43 38.50
CA SER A 233 -2.27 -40.64 39.40
C SER A 233 -3.09 -41.85 38.94
N ASN A 234 -2.52 -43.05 39.11
CA ASN A 234 -3.25 -44.30 39.15
C ASN A 234 -2.60 -45.18 40.22
N SER A 235 -3.07 -45.04 41.45
CA SER A 235 -3.07 -46.05 42.53
C SER A 235 -4.08 -45.62 43.57
#